data_AF-D2HE69-F1
#
_entry.id   AF-D2HE69-F1
#
_cell.length_a   1.000
_cell.length_b   1.000
_cell.length_c   1.000
_cell.angle_alpha   90.00
_cell.angle_beta   90.00
_cell.angle_gamma   90.00
#
_symmetry.space_group_name_H-M   'P 1'
#
loop_
_entity.id
_entity.type
_entity.pdbx_description
1 polymer ?
#
loop_
_entity_poly.entity_id
_entity_poly.type
_entity_poly.pdbx_seq_one_letter_code
_entity_poly.pdbx_strand_id
1 'polypeptide(L)'
;EPFLGLEEEVLEAPASNLYTAPSSCRYRCHEAFDRHQPCHCNARCPEFGNCCKDFESLCGHEGFSYSRDAITKEGLQSISEKIYRADINKAQKEDIILNSQNRILPSETRDQVDRCPEPLFTYVNEKLFSKPTYAAFISLLNNYQRATGRGEHFDGQQLAEQDAFLREVMKTAVMKELYGFLRHQS
;
A
#
# COMPACT_ATOMS: atom_id res chain seq x y z
N GLU A 1 -0.65 -40.82 47.72
CA GLU A 1 0.30 -39.68 47.70
C GLU A 1 1.70 -40.24 47.55
N PRO A 2 2.64 -39.58 46.85
CA PRO A 2 2.74 -38.16 46.45
C PRO A 2 2.58 -37.99 44.91
N PHE A 3 2.59 -36.84 44.24
CA PHE A 3 2.42 -35.41 44.52
C PHE A 3 2.31 -34.75 43.11
N LEU A 4 1.60 -33.64 43.03
CA LEU A 4 1.25 -32.84 41.84
C LEU A 4 2.46 -32.30 41.06
N GLY A 5 2.29 -32.13 39.75
CA GLY A 5 3.12 -31.25 38.92
C GLY A 5 2.98 -31.51 37.42
N LEU A 6 1.93 -30.98 36.79
CA LEU A 6 1.85 -30.88 35.33
C LEU A 6 2.83 -29.81 34.87
N GLU A 7 3.84 -30.20 34.11
CA GLU A 7 4.84 -29.32 33.53
C GLU A 7 4.21 -28.46 32.42
N GLU A 8 4.61 -27.19 32.37
CA GLU A 8 4.17 -26.15 31.43
C GLU A 8 4.34 -26.59 29.97
N GLU A 9 3.24 -26.64 29.22
CA GLU A 9 3.30 -26.57 27.75
C GLU A 9 3.71 -25.14 27.35
N VAL A 10 5.00 -24.96 27.13
CA VAL A 10 5.55 -23.75 26.51
C VAL A 10 5.10 -23.73 25.05
N LEU A 11 4.28 -22.73 24.71
CA LEU A 11 3.87 -22.37 23.36
C LEU A 11 5.09 -22.25 22.44
N GLU A 12 5.27 -23.23 21.55
CA GLU A 12 6.19 -23.10 20.41
C GLU A 12 5.66 -22.01 19.47
N ALA A 13 6.43 -20.93 19.33
CA ALA A 13 6.23 -19.90 18.33
C ALA A 13 6.40 -20.50 16.91
N PRO A 14 5.62 -20.05 15.91
CA PRO A 14 5.63 -20.65 14.58
C PRO A 14 6.96 -20.35 13.88
N ALA A 15 7.56 -21.39 13.30
CA ALA A 15 8.78 -21.33 12.52
C ALA A 15 8.65 -20.34 11.35
N SER A 16 9.31 -19.18 11.46
CA SER A 16 9.49 -18.20 10.37
C SER A 16 10.59 -18.62 9.38
N ASN A 17 10.84 -19.93 9.24
CA ASN A 17 11.92 -20.50 8.43
C ASN A 17 11.51 -20.69 6.97
N LEU A 18 11.22 -19.62 6.24
CA LEU A 18 11.05 -19.74 4.79
C LEU A 18 11.94 -18.88 3.90
N TYR A 19 12.77 -17.95 4.40
CA TYR A 19 13.69 -17.20 3.51
C TYR A 19 14.99 -16.68 4.15
N THR A 20 15.50 -17.30 5.22
CA THR A 20 16.72 -16.79 5.86
C THR A 20 17.95 -17.36 5.16
N ALA A 21 18.65 -16.52 4.38
CA ALA A 21 20.02 -16.82 3.97
C ALA A 21 20.94 -16.46 5.14
N PRO A 22 21.41 -17.43 5.96
CA PRO A 22 22.08 -17.12 7.23
C PRO A 22 23.43 -16.44 7.00
N SER A 23 23.98 -16.54 5.79
CA SER A 23 25.27 -15.99 5.36
C SER A 23 25.17 -14.73 4.50
N SER A 24 23.97 -14.17 4.29
CA SER A 24 23.72 -13.06 3.37
C SER A 24 22.76 -12.03 3.97
N CYS A 25 22.94 -10.76 3.61
CA CYS A 25 22.04 -9.67 3.96
C CYS A 25 20.82 -9.52 3.07
N ARG A 26 20.63 -10.41 2.10
CA ARG A 26 19.45 -10.39 1.22
C ARG A 26 18.18 -10.52 2.06
N TYR A 27 17.35 -9.47 2.05
CA TYR A 27 16.13 -9.35 2.86
C TYR A 27 16.35 -9.32 4.39
N ARG A 28 17.58 -9.04 4.85
CA ARG A 28 17.95 -8.98 6.28
C ARG A 28 18.51 -7.63 6.73
N CYS A 29 18.53 -6.61 5.87
CA CYS A 29 18.99 -5.28 6.25
C CYS A 29 18.18 -4.71 7.43
N HIS A 30 18.87 -4.11 8.40
CA HIS A 30 18.29 -3.56 9.63
C HIS A 30 17.64 -4.60 10.56
N GLU A 31 18.03 -5.88 10.46
CA GLU A 31 17.59 -6.91 11.40
C GLU A 31 17.98 -6.60 12.86
N ALA A 32 17.28 -7.22 13.80
CA ALA A 32 17.69 -7.20 15.20
C ALA A 32 18.95 -8.05 15.41
N PHE A 33 19.76 -7.72 16.41
CA PHE A 33 20.91 -8.53 16.79
C PHE A 33 20.45 -9.87 17.38
N ASP A 34 20.95 -10.97 16.82
CA ASP A 34 20.76 -12.33 17.33
C ASP A 34 22.09 -13.09 17.44
N ARG A 35 22.54 -13.35 18.68
CA ARG A 35 23.80 -14.06 18.97
C ARG A 35 23.95 -15.43 18.31
N HIS A 36 22.87 -16.03 17.84
CA HIS A 36 22.88 -17.34 17.19
C HIS A 36 23.16 -17.26 15.68
N GLN A 37 23.21 -16.06 15.10
CA GLN A 37 23.52 -15.87 13.69
C GLN A 37 25.03 -15.80 13.44
N PRO A 38 25.51 -16.36 12.32
CA PRO A 38 26.94 -16.36 11.98
C PRO A 38 27.44 -14.98 11.49
N CYS A 39 26.54 -14.11 11.03
CA CYS A 39 26.81 -12.74 10.63
C CYS A 39 25.54 -11.90 10.70
N HIS A 40 25.71 -10.58 10.78
CA HIS A 40 24.62 -9.64 10.99
C HIS A 40 24.49 -8.61 9.87
N CYS A 41 23.29 -8.06 9.74
CA CYS A 41 22.93 -7.05 8.76
C CYS A 41 22.29 -5.81 9.38
N ASN A 42 22.56 -5.60 10.67
CA ASN A 42 22.13 -4.42 11.42
C ASN A 42 23.11 -3.25 11.22
N ALA A 43 22.64 -2.03 11.48
CA ALA A 43 23.43 -0.80 11.24
C ALA A 43 24.74 -0.73 12.05
N ARG A 44 24.87 -1.49 13.13
CA ARG A 44 26.04 -1.48 14.01
C ARG A 44 27.00 -2.63 13.74
N CYS A 45 26.69 -3.55 12.83
CA CYS A 45 27.59 -4.66 12.52
C CYS A 45 29.00 -4.20 12.09
N PRO A 46 29.20 -3.02 11.45
CA PRO A 46 30.55 -2.53 11.12
C PRO A 46 31.36 -2.17 12.37
N GLU A 47 30.71 -1.70 13.44
CA GLU A 47 31.36 -1.40 14.73
C GLU A 47 31.90 -2.68 15.39
N PHE A 48 31.21 -3.81 15.18
CA PHE A 48 31.53 -5.09 15.80
C PHE A 48 32.26 -6.08 14.89
N GLY A 49 32.51 -5.70 13.62
CA GLY A 49 33.18 -6.55 12.63
C GLY A 49 32.46 -7.87 12.34
N ASN A 50 31.14 -7.92 12.58
CA ASN A 50 30.33 -9.14 12.46
C ASN A 50 29.32 -9.06 11.30
N CYS A 51 29.52 -8.16 10.34
CA CYS A 51 28.67 -8.03 9.16
C CYS A 51 28.73 -9.25 8.24
N CYS A 52 27.64 -9.57 7.55
CA CYS A 52 27.71 -10.50 6.42
C CYS A 52 28.54 -9.90 5.27
N LYS A 53 29.10 -10.77 4.42
CA LYS A 53 30.04 -10.38 3.35
C LYS A 53 29.45 -9.39 2.35
N ASP A 54 28.13 -9.45 2.17
CA ASP A 54 27.35 -8.62 1.26
C ASP A 54 26.66 -7.44 1.95
N PHE A 55 26.97 -7.18 3.22
CA PHE A 55 26.40 -6.06 3.98
C PHE A 55 26.64 -4.72 3.29
N GLU A 56 27.87 -4.42 2.88
CA GLU A 56 28.18 -3.12 2.26
C GLU A 56 27.39 -2.93 0.96
N SER A 57 27.30 -3.99 0.14
CA SER A 57 26.60 -3.96 -1.14
C SER A 57 25.07 -3.91 -1.03
N LEU A 58 24.49 -4.46 0.05
CA LEU A 58 23.04 -4.60 0.19
C LEU A 58 22.44 -3.61 1.20
N CYS A 59 23.19 -3.25 2.24
CA CYS A 59 22.74 -2.45 3.38
C CYS A 59 23.66 -1.27 3.73
N GLY A 60 24.90 -1.21 3.22
CA GLY A 60 25.85 -0.10 3.45
C GLY A 60 25.41 1.22 2.83
N HIS A 61 24.44 1.13 1.92
CA HIS A 61 23.66 2.24 1.43
C HIS A 61 22.60 2.63 2.45
N GLU A 62 22.91 3.60 3.31
CA GLU A 62 21.96 4.19 4.27
C GLU A 62 20.64 4.54 3.56
N GLY A 63 19.60 3.72 3.75
CA GLY A 63 18.18 4.08 3.96
C GLY A 63 17.47 5.09 3.05
N PHE A 64 18.11 5.62 2.03
CA PHE A 64 17.61 6.61 1.10
C PHE A 64 17.98 6.14 -0.30
N SER A 65 16.97 5.80 -1.08
CA SER A 65 17.06 5.60 -2.53
C SER A 65 17.98 6.68 -3.12
N TYR A 66 19.15 6.29 -3.64
CA TYR A 66 20.03 7.25 -4.32
C TYR A 66 19.27 7.81 -5.53
N SER A 67 19.56 9.05 -5.88
CA SER A 67 19.04 9.74 -7.08
C SER A 67 19.15 8.94 -8.40
N ARG A 68 19.91 7.84 -8.43
CA ARG A 68 20.05 6.92 -9.57
C ARG A 68 18.91 5.90 -9.71
N ASP A 69 18.27 5.51 -8.60
CA ASP A 69 17.09 4.64 -8.57
C ASP A 69 15.80 5.44 -8.30
N ALA A 70 15.94 6.75 -8.12
CA ALA A 70 14.82 7.65 -7.95
C ALA A 70 14.05 7.79 -9.27
N ILE A 71 12.75 7.50 -9.22
CA ILE A 71 11.86 7.75 -10.34
C ILE A 71 11.91 9.24 -10.69
N THR A 72 12.36 9.54 -11.91
CA THR A 72 12.49 10.93 -12.38
C THR A 72 11.12 11.56 -12.63
N LYS A 73 11.06 12.90 -12.64
CA LYS A 73 9.82 13.62 -12.97
C LYS A 73 9.33 13.28 -14.38
N GLU A 74 10.27 13.09 -15.30
CA GLU A 74 10.02 12.69 -16.68
C GLU A 74 9.46 11.25 -16.72
N GLY A 75 10.00 10.36 -15.89
CA GLY A 75 9.47 9.01 -15.69
C GLY A 75 8.04 9.02 -15.16
N LEU A 76 7.76 9.84 -14.13
CA LEU A 76 6.42 10.03 -13.58
C LEU A 76 5.44 10.60 -14.61
N GLN A 77 5.86 11.61 -15.39
CA GLN A 77 5.04 12.16 -16.45
C GLN A 77 4.74 11.10 -17.51
N SER A 78 5.75 10.36 -17.96
CA SER A 78 5.59 9.32 -18.97
C SER A 78 4.62 8.23 -18.53
N ILE A 79 4.80 7.68 -17.31
CA ILE A 79 3.91 6.63 -16.82
C ILE A 79 2.50 7.16 -16.55
N SER A 80 2.34 8.38 -16.03
CA SER A 80 1.02 8.98 -15.78
C SER A 80 0.20 9.16 -17.07
N GLU A 81 0.81 9.67 -18.15
CA GLU A 81 0.15 9.77 -19.45
C GLU A 81 -0.19 8.39 -20.04
N LYS A 82 0.69 7.41 -19.85
CA LYS A 82 0.49 6.05 -20.34
C LYS A 82 -0.72 5.39 -19.66
N ILE A 83 -0.77 5.43 -18.33
CA ILE A 83 -1.90 4.86 -17.58
C ILE A 83 -3.20 5.63 -17.83
N TYR A 84 -3.15 6.96 -18.01
CA TYR A 84 -4.32 7.77 -18.35
C TYR A 84 -4.96 7.36 -19.69
N ARG A 85 -4.12 7.09 -20.70
CA ARG A 85 -4.57 6.57 -22.01
C ARG A 85 -5.09 5.13 -21.90
N ALA A 86 -4.47 4.31 -21.07
CA ALA A 86 -4.83 2.91 -20.86
C ALA A 86 -6.10 2.72 -20.03
N ASP A 87 -6.57 3.74 -19.31
CA ASP A 87 -7.78 3.67 -18.51
C ASP A 87 -9.03 3.67 -19.40
N ILE A 88 -9.52 2.47 -19.71
CA ILE A 88 -10.79 2.23 -20.41
C ILE A 88 -11.98 2.21 -19.46
N ASN A 89 -11.74 2.13 -18.15
CA ASN A 89 -12.80 2.08 -17.15
C ASN A 89 -13.28 3.49 -16.78
N LYS A 90 -12.45 4.53 -17.00
CA LYS A 90 -12.79 5.93 -16.73
C LYS A 90 -14.17 6.33 -17.25
N ALA A 91 -14.85 7.13 -16.44
CA ALA A 91 -16.05 7.84 -16.85
C ALA A 91 -15.73 8.79 -18.02
N GLN A 92 -16.57 8.80 -19.03
CA GLN A 92 -16.50 9.76 -20.12
C GLN A 92 -17.17 11.08 -19.71
N LYS A 93 -16.99 12.12 -20.53
CA LYS A 93 -17.57 13.44 -20.26
C LYS A 93 -19.09 13.39 -20.16
N GLU A 94 -19.73 12.47 -20.88
CA GLU A 94 -21.18 12.28 -20.93
C GLU A 94 -21.71 11.43 -19.76
N ASP A 95 -20.82 10.71 -19.07
CA ASP A 95 -21.19 9.86 -17.95
C ASP A 95 -21.38 10.65 -16.64
N ILE A 96 -20.91 11.90 -16.58
CA ILE A 96 -20.94 12.74 -15.37
C ILE A 96 -21.35 14.16 -15.73
N ILE A 97 -22.36 14.70 -15.04
CA ILE A 97 -22.70 16.13 -15.10
C ILE A 97 -22.41 16.73 -13.73
N LEU A 98 -21.57 17.76 -13.72
CA LEU A 98 -21.18 18.48 -12.52
C LEU A 98 -21.87 19.84 -12.45
N ASN A 99 -22.32 20.20 -11.25
CA ASN A 99 -22.74 21.54 -10.87
C ASN A 99 -21.68 22.16 -9.97
N SER A 100 -20.72 22.87 -10.57
CA SER A 100 -19.63 23.53 -9.83
C SER A 100 -20.08 24.70 -8.95
N GLN A 101 -21.33 25.18 -9.13
CA GLN A 101 -21.91 26.30 -8.39
C GLN A 101 -21.00 27.54 -8.39
N ASN A 102 -20.80 28.16 -7.22
CA ASN A 102 -20.12 29.45 -7.10
C ASN A 102 -18.63 29.29 -6.77
N ARG A 103 -17.80 30.14 -7.38
CA ARG A 103 -16.42 30.33 -6.92
C ARG A 103 -16.43 31.21 -5.67
N ILE A 104 -16.04 30.63 -4.54
CA ILE A 104 -15.96 31.34 -3.26
C ILE A 104 -14.67 32.16 -3.18
N LEU A 105 -14.76 33.43 -2.78
CA LEU A 105 -13.59 34.30 -2.53
C LEU A 105 -12.96 33.99 -1.17
N PRO A 106 -11.65 34.24 -0.97
CA PRO A 106 -11.00 34.02 0.32
C PRO A 106 -11.69 34.72 1.50
N SER A 107 -12.27 35.90 1.27
CA SER A 107 -13.03 36.67 2.26
C SER A 107 -14.31 35.98 2.73
N GLU A 108 -14.86 35.07 1.94
CA GLU A 108 -16.15 34.39 2.18
C GLU A 108 -15.95 33.00 2.81
N THR A 109 -14.72 32.50 2.93
CA THR A 109 -14.43 31.15 3.45
C THR A 109 -14.70 30.96 4.94
N ARG A 110 -14.91 32.03 5.70
CA ARG A 110 -15.03 32.02 7.17
C ARG A 110 -16.39 32.50 7.69
N ASP A 111 -17.31 32.81 6.80
CA ASP A 111 -18.62 33.37 7.17
C ASP A 111 -19.61 32.30 7.68
N GLN A 112 -19.23 31.02 7.66
CA GLN A 112 -20.07 29.85 8.01
C GLN A 112 -21.35 29.76 7.16
N VAL A 113 -21.37 30.39 5.99
CA VAL A 113 -22.49 30.34 5.04
C VAL A 113 -22.13 29.38 3.93
N ASP A 114 -23.01 28.41 3.67
CA ASP A 114 -22.88 27.57 2.49
C ASP A 114 -23.23 28.36 1.23
N ARG A 115 -22.23 28.55 0.37
CA ARG A 115 -22.36 29.26 -0.91
C ARG A 115 -22.58 28.32 -2.09
N CYS A 116 -22.63 27.01 -1.83
CA CYS A 116 -22.78 25.94 -2.80
C CYS A 116 -23.77 24.86 -2.28
N PRO A 117 -25.03 25.24 -1.99
CA PRO A 117 -26.00 24.37 -1.31
C PRO A 117 -26.51 23.19 -2.15
N GLU A 118 -26.33 23.24 -3.47
CA GLU A 118 -26.79 22.18 -4.37
C GLU A 118 -25.78 21.02 -4.45
N PRO A 119 -26.19 19.82 -4.86
CA PRO A 119 -25.26 18.71 -5.08
C PRO A 119 -24.25 19.00 -6.21
N LEU A 120 -23.00 18.59 -6.01
CA LEU A 120 -21.95 18.69 -7.04
C LEU A 120 -22.23 17.78 -8.24
N PHE A 121 -22.72 16.56 -8.00
CA PHE A 121 -23.09 15.62 -9.06
C PHE A 121 -24.58 15.74 -9.33
N THR A 122 -24.95 16.33 -10.46
CA THR A 122 -26.36 16.39 -10.88
C THR A 122 -26.77 15.17 -11.70
N TYR A 123 -25.80 14.48 -12.29
CA TYR A 123 -26.00 13.20 -12.96
C TYR A 123 -24.72 12.35 -12.93
N VAL A 124 -24.90 11.06 -12.72
CA VAL A 124 -23.88 10.03 -12.92
C VAL A 124 -24.52 8.85 -13.66
N ASN A 125 -23.90 8.38 -14.73
CA ASN A 125 -24.33 7.19 -15.43
C ASN A 125 -24.07 5.95 -14.56
N GLU A 126 -25.11 5.45 -13.90
CA GLU A 126 -25.00 4.31 -12.98
C GLU A 126 -24.57 3.00 -13.66
N LYS A 127 -24.62 2.91 -14.99
CA LYS A 127 -24.04 1.77 -15.72
C LYS A 127 -22.54 1.62 -15.46
N LEU A 128 -21.85 2.70 -15.09
CA LEU A 128 -20.47 2.65 -14.63
C LEU A 128 -20.31 1.75 -13.40
N PHE A 129 -21.30 1.72 -12.49
CA PHE A 129 -21.23 0.96 -11.25
C PHE A 129 -21.27 -0.55 -11.47
N SER A 130 -21.75 -0.99 -12.62
CA SER A 130 -21.70 -2.39 -13.04
C SER A 130 -20.35 -2.80 -13.64
N LYS A 131 -19.43 -1.87 -13.92
CA LYS A 131 -18.07 -2.23 -14.36
C LYS A 131 -17.36 -2.96 -13.21
N PRO A 132 -16.61 -4.05 -13.47
CA PRO A 132 -16.01 -4.86 -12.41
C PRO A 132 -15.18 -4.07 -11.40
N THR A 133 -14.36 -3.12 -11.87
CA THR A 133 -13.52 -2.30 -10.99
C THR A 133 -14.32 -1.31 -10.14
N TYR A 134 -15.41 -0.75 -10.69
CA TYR A 134 -16.29 0.15 -9.94
C TYR A 134 -17.10 -0.62 -8.91
N ALA A 135 -17.70 -1.75 -9.30
CA ALA A 135 -18.48 -2.61 -8.40
C ALA A 135 -17.62 -3.05 -7.20
N ALA A 136 -16.42 -3.58 -7.47
CA ALA A 136 -15.51 -4.02 -6.42
C ALA A 136 -15.05 -2.86 -5.51
N PHE A 137 -14.83 -1.66 -6.08
CA PHE A 137 -14.49 -0.48 -5.28
C PHE A 137 -15.66 0.00 -4.41
N ILE A 138 -16.88 0.05 -4.95
CA ILE A 138 -18.09 0.42 -4.20
C ILE A 138 -18.33 -0.55 -3.03
N SER A 139 -18.09 -1.84 -3.25
CA SER A 139 -18.11 -2.87 -2.20
C SER A 139 -17.07 -2.67 -1.10
N LEU A 140 -16.06 -1.81 -1.26
CA LEU A 140 -15.16 -1.45 -0.16
C LEU A 140 -15.64 -0.23 0.62
N LEU A 141 -16.39 0.68 -0.01
CA LEU A 141 -16.79 1.95 0.60
C LEU A 141 -17.83 1.78 1.71
N ASN A 142 -18.67 0.74 1.62
CA ASN A 142 -19.64 0.39 2.65
C ASN A 142 -18.99 -0.08 3.97
N ASN A 143 -17.72 -0.51 3.93
CA ASN A 143 -16.98 -0.99 5.10
C ASN A 143 -16.45 0.13 5.98
N TYR A 144 -16.33 1.36 5.44
CA TYR A 144 -15.67 2.45 6.14
C TYR A 144 -16.52 2.96 7.31
N GLN A 145 -16.03 2.74 8.54
CA GLN A 145 -16.63 3.27 9.75
C GLN A 145 -15.97 4.62 10.11
N ARG A 146 -16.77 5.69 10.16
CA ARG A 146 -16.28 7.04 10.48
C ARG A 146 -15.91 7.25 11.96
N ALA A 147 -16.32 6.33 12.84
CA ALA A 147 -16.08 6.45 14.27
C ALA A 147 -14.61 6.15 14.59
N THR A 148 -13.92 7.11 15.20
CA THR A 148 -12.53 6.95 15.66
C THR A 148 -12.48 6.34 17.08
N GLY A 149 -11.31 5.84 17.50
CA GLY A 149 -11.08 5.35 18.87
C GLY A 149 -11.39 3.87 19.10
N ARG A 150 -11.66 3.09 18.04
CA ARG A 150 -11.74 1.62 18.06
C ARG A 150 -10.64 1.06 17.16
N GLY A 151 -10.06 -0.08 17.56
CA GLY A 151 -9.14 -0.81 16.69
C GLY A 151 -9.89 -1.30 15.45
N GLU A 152 -9.25 -1.18 14.28
CA GLU A 152 -9.81 -1.71 13.04
C GLU A 152 -9.87 -3.23 13.13
N HIS A 153 -11.02 -3.81 12.81
CA HIS A 153 -11.22 -5.26 12.75
C HIS A 153 -11.89 -5.60 11.44
N PHE A 154 -11.23 -6.42 10.63
CA PHE A 154 -11.77 -6.88 9.36
C PHE A 154 -12.38 -8.25 9.52
N ASP A 155 -13.65 -8.41 9.13
CA ASP A 155 -14.25 -9.74 9.04
C ASP A 155 -13.83 -10.46 7.73
N GLY A 156 -14.20 -11.74 7.63
CA GLY A 156 -13.84 -12.56 6.46
C GLY A 156 -14.45 -12.05 5.14
N GLN A 157 -15.60 -11.38 5.19
CA GLN A 157 -16.22 -10.78 4.01
C GLN A 157 -15.42 -9.55 3.55
N GLN A 158 -15.03 -8.68 4.48
CA GLN A 158 -14.23 -7.48 4.19
C GLN A 158 -12.86 -7.82 3.60
N LEU A 159 -12.22 -8.89 4.08
CA LEU A 159 -10.97 -9.39 3.50
C LEU A 159 -11.19 -9.94 2.08
N ALA A 160 -12.31 -10.64 1.83
CA ALA A 160 -12.65 -11.13 0.51
C ALA A 160 -12.96 -10.00 -0.49
N GLU A 161 -13.60 -8.93 -0.03
CA GLU A 161 -13.87 -7.73 -0.85
C GLU A 161 -12.57 -7.00 -1.21
N GLN A 162 -11.60 -6.91 -0.29
CA GLN A 162 -10.27 -6.35 -0.57
C GLN A 162 -9.53 -7.15 -1.65
N ASP A 163 -9.48 -8.47 -1.50
CA ASP A 163 -8.86 -9.35 -2.48
C ASP A 163 -9.58 -9.29 -3.84
N ALA A 164 -10.91 -9.24 -3.85
CA ALA A 164 -11.69 -9.07 -5.08
C ALA A 164 -11.35 -7.76 -5.79
N PHE A 165 -11.28 -6.64 -5.07
CA PHE A 165 -10.88 -5.36 -5.63
C PHE A 165 -9.47 -5.40 -6.21
N LEU A 166 -8.49 -5.92 -5.46
CA LEU A 166 -7.11 -6.06 -5.92
C LEU A 166 -7.04 -6.92 -7.19
N ARG A 167 -7.75 -8.05 -7.24
CA ARG A 167 -7.83 -8.89 -8.43
C ARG A 167 -8.40 -8.15 -9.63
N GLU A 168 -9.47 -7.37 -9.47
CA GLU A 168 -10.07 -6.62 -10.58
C GLU A 168 -9.15 -5.50 -11.08
N VAL A 169 -8.53 -4.72 -10.19
CA VAL A 169 -7.64 -3.64 -10.63
C VAL A 169 -6.37 -4.18 -11.29
N MET A 170 -5.80 -5.28 -10.78
CA MET A 170 -4.60 -5.92 -11.37
C MET A 170 -4.85 -6.50 -12.77
N LYS A 171 -6.09 -6.81 -13.15
CA LYS A 171 -6.43 -7.25 -14.53
C LYS A 171 -6.34 -6.11 -15.54
N THR A 172 -6.51 -4.86 -15.11
CA THR A 172 -6.56 -3.69 -15.99
C THR A 172 -5.23 -3.41 -16.68
N ALA A 173 -5.29 -2.78 -17.86
CA ALA A 173 -4.08 -2.29 -18.53
C ALA A 173 -3.35 -1.25 -17.68
N VAL A 174 -4.08 -0.37 -17.00
CA VAL A 174 -3.55 0.64 -16.06
C VAL A 174 -2.59 0.01 -15.05
N MET A 175 -3.04 -1.03 -14.34
CA MET A 175 -2.23 -1.61 -13.28
C MET A 175 -1.10 -2.49 -13.82
N LYS A 176 -1.29 -3.15 -14.96
CA LYS A 176 -0.21 -3.88 -15.64
C LYS A 176 0.93 -2.96 -16.09
N GLU A 177 0.58 -1.78 -16.61
CA GLU A 177 1.56 -0.76 -17.00
C GLU A 177 2.29 -0.19 -15.79
N LEU A 178 1.57 0.13 -14.71
CA LEU A 178 2.17 0.62 -13.48
C LEU A 178 3.08 -0.42 -12.82
N TYR A 179 2.62 -1.67 -12.71
CA TYR A 179 3.42 -2.77 -12.16
C TYR A 179 4.69 -3.00 -12.99
N GLY A 180 4.56 -3.02 -14.32
CA GLY A 180 5.68 -3.10 -15.24
C GLY A 180 6.68 -1.98 -14.97
N PHE A 181 6.21 -0.73 -14.92
CA PHE A 181 7.07 0.42 -14.64
C PHE A 181 7.83 0.28 -13.31
N LEU A 182 7.12 0.01 -12.20
CA LEU A 182 7.73 -0.09 -10.87
C LEU A 182 8.74 -1.23 -10.76
N ARG A 183 8.47 -2.39 -11.38
CA ARG A 183 9.39 -3.54 -11.37
C ARG A 183 10.71 -3.26 -12.12
N HIS A 184 10.71 -2.37 -13.10
CA HIS A 184 11.95 -2.01 -13.80
C HIS A 184 12.78 -0.97 -13.03
N GLN A 185 12.25 -0.42 -11.93
CA GLN A 185 12.95 0.55 -11.05
C GLN A 185 13.49 -0.11 -9.77
N SER A 186 13.23 -1.40 -9.57
CA SER A 186 13.67 -2.23 -8.43
C SER A 186 14.72 -3.24 -8.85
#